data_AF-A0A382RSJ5-F1
#
_entry.id   AF-A0A382RSJ5-F1
#
_cell.length_a   1.000
_cell.length_b   1.000
_cell.length_c   1.000
_cell.angle_alpha   90.00
_cell.angle_beta   90.00
_cell.angle_gamma   90.00
#
_symmetry.space_group_name_H-M   'P 1'
#
loop_
_entity.id
_entity.type
_entity.pdbx_description
1 polymer ?
#
loop_
_entity_poly.entity_id
_entity_poly.type
_entity_poly.pdbx_seq_one_letter_code
_entity_poly.pdbx_strand_id
1 'polypeptide(L)'
;MRNFIIFSVFILSLTGCYKFKSPPFADKDLKLISATEFGKDVFKAISKIGPEKGSPIGELKGSFSDDSKALVINDEFLVMQKIEKGSWQLTVLMKNSSHIMFCTLIDNKNIQVPNSIKVTKKKEMMGIENSVSGPSEELKKFALELVETSGKVCFGVPFKSSKMEKTTETWWKFWK
;
A
#
# COMPACT_ATOMS: atom_id res chain seq x y z
N MET A 1 -26.81 -17.95 26.51
CA MET A 1 -25.43 -17.55 26.19
C MET A 1 -25.12 -17.95 24.76
N ARG A 2 -24.96 -16.99 23.82
CA ARG A 2 -23.88 -16.98 22.81
C ARG A 2 -23.96 -15.70 21.96
N ASN A 3 -23.76 -14.56 22.60
CA ASN A 3 -23.27 -13.35 21.94
C ASN A 3 -21.88 -13.69 21.38
N PHE A 4 -21.76 -14.19 20.15
CA PHE A 4 -20.44 -14.51 19.61
C PHE A 4 -20.36 -14.56 18.08
N ILE A 5 -21.10 -13.73 17.33
CA ILE A 5 -20.81 -13.50 15.89
C ILE A 5 -21.19 -12.06 15.50
N ILE A 6 -20.61 -11.05 16.14
CA ILE A 6 -20.62 -9.65 15.63
C ILE A 6 -19.22 -9.03 15.79
N PHE A 7 -18.16 -9.80 15.52
CA PHE A 7 -16.79 -9.31 15.69
C PHE A 7 -15.84 -9.65 14.54
N SER A 8 -16.33 -10.13 13.38
CA SER A 8 -15.45 -10.67 12.33
C SER A 8 -15.54 -10.02 10.94
N VAL A 9 -16.10 -8.81 10.81
CA VAL A 9 -16.08 -8.07 9.53
C VAL A 9 -15.86 -6.57 9.78
N PHE A 10 -14.84 -6.22 10.56
CA PHE A 10 -14.18 -4.92 10.39
C PHE A 10 -12.94 -5.16 9.51
N ILE A 11 -13.23 -5.52 8.27
CA ILE A 11 -12.21 -5.75 7.25
C ILE A 11 -11.46 -4.43 7.08
N LEU A 12 -10.16 -4.48 7.36
CA LEU A 12 -9.16 -3.46 7.10
C LEU A 12 -9.26 -2.99 5.64
N SER A 13 -10.14 -2.03 5.36
CA SER A 13 -9.93 -1.18 4.20
C SER A 13 -8.62 -0.46 4.47
N LEU A 14 -7.54 -0.82 3.77
CA LEU A 14 -6.21 -0.21 3.87
C LEU A 14 -6.22 1.22 3.31
N THR A 15 -7.25 2.01 3.62
CA THR A 15 -7.32 3.43 3.30
C THR A 15 -6.20 4.11 4.06
N GLY A 16 -5.33 4.80 3.32
CA GLY A 16 -4.20 5.47 3.93
C GLY A 16 -4.64 6.56 4.89
N CYS A 17 -3.80 6.84 5.88
CA CYS A 17 -3.99 7.98 6.78
C CYS A 17 -3.87 9.32 6.07
N TYR A 18 -3.47 9.37 4.79
CA TYR A 18 -3.27 10.59 4.03
C TYR A 18 -4.14 10.61 2.77
N LYS A 19 -4.97 11.65 2.64
CA LYS A 19 -5.84 11.92 1.50
C LYS A 19 -5.51 13.27 0.90
N PHE A 20 -4.99 13.28 -0.32
CA PHE A 20 -4.57 14.48 -1.02
C PHE A 20 -5.71 15.04 -1.87
N LYS A 21 -5.92 16.36 -1.84
CA LYS A 21 -6.97 17.02 -2.64
C LYS A 21 -6.65 17.08 -4.14
N SER A 22 -5.37 16.96 -4.49
CA SER A 22 -4.84 16.93 -5.85
C SER A 22 -3.78 15.85 -5.94
N PRO A 23 -3.45 15.32 -7.15
CA PRO A 23 -2.42 14.31 -7.27
C PRO A 23 -1.07 14.88 -6.82
N PRO A 24 -0.33 14.20 -5.93
CA PRO A 24 0.99 14.67 -5.53
C PRO A 24 2.03 14.66 -6.66
N PHE A 25 1.87 13.74 -7.62
CA PHE A 25 2.80 13.58 -8.74
C PHE A 25 2.14 13.98 -10.05
N ALA A 26 2.84 14.76 -10.86
CA ALA A 26 2.38 15.10 -12.21
C ALA A 26 2.44 13.87 -13.11
N ASP A 27 1.49 13.72 -14.04
CA ASP A 27 1.40 12.54 -14.91
C ASP A 27 2.69 12.29 -15.72
N LYS A 28 3.37 13.37 -16.13
CA LYS A 28 4.67 13.32 -16.83
C LYS A 28 5.80 12.65 -16.04
N ASP A 29 5.68 12.62 -14.71
CA ASP A 29 6.67 12.00 -13.81
C ASP A 29 6.35 10.52 -13.57
N LEU A 30 5.19 10.04 -14.01
CA LEU A 30 4.73 8.68 -13.81
C LEU A 30 5.02 7.82 -15.03
N LYS A 31 5.31 6.54 -14.79
CA LYS A 31 5.47 5.52 -15.81
C LYS A 31 4.37 4.48 -15.68
N LEU A 32 3.96 3.89 -16.81
CA LEU A 32 3.12 2.70 -16.78
C LEU A 32 3.82 1.61 -15.97
N ILE A 33 3.11 1.03 -15.01
CA ILE A 33 3.65 -0.03 -14.16
C ILE A 33 4.07 -1.22 -15.03
N SER A 34 3.24 -1.58 -16.00
CA SER A 34 3.49 -2.66 -16.96
C SER A 34 4.78 -2.50 -17.77
N ALA A 35 5.29 -1.27 -17.91
CA ALA A 35 6.54 -0.98 -18.60
C ALA A 35 7.80 -1.13 -17.72
N THR A 36 7.64 -1.36 -16.41
CA THR A 36 8.75 -1.52 -15.46
C THR A 36 8.99 -3.00 -15.12
N GLU A 37 10.24 -3.39 -14.86
CA GLU A 37 10.55 -4.77 -14.46
C GLU A 37 9.85 -5.17 -13.15
N PHE A 38 9.84 -4.26 -12.17
CA PHE A 38 9.08 -4.50 -10.94
C PHE A 38 7.57 -4.60 -11.21
N GLY A 39 7.00 -3.75 -12.05
CA GLY A 39 5.60 -3.85 -12.38
C GLY A 39 5.22 -5.18 -13.05
N LYS A 40 6.08 -5.76 -13.89
CA LYS A 40 5.88 -7.12 -14.43
C LYS A 40 5.81 -8.16 -13.31
N ASP A 41 6.68 -8.06 -12.30
CA ASP A 41 6.61 -8.91 -11.10
C ASP A 41 5.28 -8.71 -10.35
N VAL A 42 4.81 -7.47 -10.22
CA VAL A 42 3.52 -7.12 -9.60
C VAL A 42 2.36 -7.81 -10.33
N PHE A 43 2.25 -7.64 -11.66
CA PHE A 43 1.20 -8.28 -12.46
C PHE A 43 1.25 -9.81 -12.37
N LYS A 44 2.45 -10.39 -12.33
CA LYS A 44 2.64 -11.84 -12.12
C LYS A 44 2.25 -12.31 -10.73
N ALA A 45 2.43 -11.49 -9.69
CA ALA A 45 2.04 -11.83 -8.33
C ALA A 45 0.51 -11.75 -8.16
N ILE A 46 -0.13 -10.68 -8.64
CA ILE A 46 -1.57 -10.49 -8.52
C ILE A 46 -2.39 -11.44 -9.41
N SER A 47 -1.83 -11.95 -10.51
CA SER A 47 -2.53 -12.95 -11.34
C SER A 47 -2.71 -14.28 -10.60
N LYS A 48 -1.81 -14.60 -9.66
CA LYS A 48 -1.90 -15.79 -8.78
C LYS A 48 -2.91 -15.64 -7.65
N ILE A 49 -3.37 -14.42 -7.39
CA ILE A 49 -4.41 -14.15 -6.41
C ILE A 49 -5.74 -14.69 -6.93
N GLY A 50 -6.36 -15.57 -6.14
CA GLY A 50 -7.65 -16.18 -6.42
C GLY A 50 -8.79 -15.16 -6.57
N PRO A 51 -9.91 -15.54 -7.21
CA PRO A 51 -10.99 -14.62 -7.59
C PRO A 51 -11.92 -14.23 -6.43
N GLU A 52 -11.46 -14.24 -5.17
CA GLU A 52 -12.31 -13.98 -4.00
C GLU A 52 -12.81 -12.52 -3.98
N LYS A 53 -13.93 -12.31 -4.67
CA LYS A 53 -14.70 -11.07 -4.65
C LYS A 53 -15.11 -10.77 -3.21
N GLY A 54 -14.84 -9.55 -2.74
CA GLY A 54 -15.14 -9.11 -1.37
C GLY A 54 -14.05 -9.41 -0.34
N SER A 55 -12.89 -9.94 -0.75
CA SER A 55 -11.69 -9.98 0.09
C SER A 55 -10.80 -8.75 -0.17
N PRO A 56 -10.03 -8.26 0.83
CA PRO A 56 -9.01 -7.23 0.63
C PRO A 56 -8.03 -7.53 -0.51
N ILE A 57 -7.79 -8.83 -0.70
CA ILE A 57 -6.91 -9.40 -1.72
C ILE A 57 -7.52 -9.27 -3.13
N GLY A 58 -8.84 -9.49 -3.26
CA GLY A 58 -9.57 -9.26 -4.50
C GLY A 58 -9.70 -7.77 -4.85
N GLU A 59 -9.90 -6.91 -3.85
CA GLU A 59 -9.89 -5.44 -4.03
C GLU A 59 -8.53 -4.92 -4.46
N LEU A 60 -7.45 -5.49 -3.92
CA LEU A 60 -6.09 -5.22 -4.35
C LEU A 60 -5.92 -5.55 -5.84
N LYS A 61 -6.33 -6.75 -6.27
CA LYS A 61 -6.27 -7.15 -7.70
C LYS A 61 -7.03 -6.19 -8.60
N GLY A 62 -8.22 -5.75 -8.17
CA GLY A 62 -9.03 -4.76 -8.92
C GLY A 62 -8.43 -3.34 -8.95
N SER A 63 -7.45 -3.03 -8.11
CA SER A 63 -6.76 -1.74 -8.10
C SER A 63 -5.64 -1.63 -9.13
N PHE A 64 -5.33 -2.72 -9.85
CA PHE A 64 -4.30 -2.75 -10.89
C PHE A 64 -4.91 -3.06 -12.25
N SER A 65 -4.52 -2.25 -13.22
CA SER A 65 -4.93 -2.29 -14.61
C SER A 65 -3.74 -1.94 -15.50
N ASP A 66 -3.80 -2.25 -16.79
CA ASP A 66 -2.68 -2.03 -17.70
C ASP A 66 -2.30 -0.54 -17.87
N ASP A 67 -3.22 0.37 -17.59
CA ASP A 67 -3.05 1.82 -17.56
C ASP A 67 -2.60 2.36 -16.20
N SER A 68 -2.44 1.50 -15.19
CA SER A 68 -1.94 1.91 -13.87
C SER A 68 -0.55 2.50 -13.98
N LYS A 69 -0.37 3.72 -13.45
CA LYS A 69 0.89 4.45 -13.46
C LYS A 69 1.48 4.56 -12.05
N ALA A 70 2.80 4.63 -11.98
CA ALA A 70 3.53 4.85 -10.73
C ALA A 70 4.74 5.74 -10.95
N LEU A 71 5.10 6.47 -9.90
CA LEU A 71 6.42 7.08 -9.78
C LEU A 71 7.43 5.98 -9.51
N VAL A 72 8.49 5.93 -10.32
CA VAL A 72 9.59 4.97 -10.15
C VAL A 72 10.65 5.61 -9.26
N ILE A 73 10.80 5.11 -8.03
CA ILE A 73 11.88 5.53 -7.13
C ILE A 73 13.14 4.71 -7.43
N ASN A 74 12.99 3.39 -7.50
CA ASN A 74 14.03 2.45 -7.96
C ASN A 74 13.38 1.12 -8.41
N ASP A 75 14.21 0.13 -8.77
CA ASP A 75 13.77 -1.17 -9.29
C ASP A 75 13.02 -2.05 -8.28
N GLU A 76 12.95 -1.63 -7.02
CA GLU A 76 12.28 -2.35 -5.93
C GLU A 76 11.23 -1.50 -5.20
N PHE A 77 11.03 -0.25 -5.63
CA PHE A 77 10.20 0.72 -4.93
C PHE A 77 9.45 1.61 -5.93
N LEU A 78 8.12 1.47 -5.96
CA LEU A 78 7.21 2.28 -6.77
C LEU A 78 6.20 2.98 -5.87
N VAL A 79 5.72 4.15 -6.31
CA VAL A 79 4.62 4.86 -5.64
C VAL A 79 3.51 5.10 -6.63
N MET A 80 2.38 4.45 -6.40
CA MET A 80 1.15 4.71 -7.13
C MET A 80 0.37 5.84 -6.47
N GLN A 81 -0.40 6.55 -7.29
CA GLN A 81 -1.45 7.44 -6.81
C GLN A 81 -2.76 7.09 -7.51
N LYS A 82 -3.85 7.00 -6.75
CA LYS A 82 -5.19 6.75 -7.30
C LYS A 82 -6.22 7.62 -6.61
N ILE A 83 -7.29 7.94 -7.32
CA ILE A 83 -8.44 8.61 -6.74
C ILE A 83 -9.37 7.58 -6.09
N GLU A 84 -9.65 7.76 -4.81
CA GLU A 84 -10.61 6.95 -4.06
C GLU A 84 -11.56 7.87 -3.30
N LYS A 85 -12.87 7.67 -3.52
CA LYS A 85 -13.93 8.47 -2.85
C LYS A 85 -13.67 9.98 -2.94
N GLY A 86 -13.19 10.45 -4.09
CA GLY A 86 -12.95 11.87 -4.37
C GLY A 86 -11.65 12.45 -3.80
N SER A 87 -10.75 11.63 -3.25
CA SER A 87 -9.43 12.06 -2.80
C SER A 87 -8.32 11.19 -3.37
N TRP A 88 -7.16 11.79 -3.63
CA TRP A 88 -5.98 11.07 -4.06
C TRP A 88 -5.33 10.36 -2.88
N GLN A 89 -5.00 9.08 -3.05
CA GLN A 89 -4.30 8.27 -2.07
C GLN A 89 -3.05 7.68 -2.71
N LEU A 90 -2.05 7.43 -1.87
CA LEU A 90 -0.80 6.80 -2.27
C LEU A 90 -0.80 5.32 -1.89
N THR A 91 -0.40 4.47 -2.83
CA THR A 91 -0.06 3.08 -2.57
C THR A 91 1.43 2.91 -2.83
N VAL A 92 2.18 2.50 -1.82
CA VAL A 92 3.61 2.22 -1.94
C VAL A 92 3.78 0.75 -2.28
N LEU A 93 4.48 0.45 -3.37
CA LEU A 93 4.86 -0.90 -3.74
C LEU A 93 6.33 -1.09 -3.42
N MET A 94 6.63 -2.15 -2.68
CA MET A 94 8.01 -2.54 -2.39
C MET A 94 8.18 -4.01 -2.74
N LYS A 95 9.35 -4.43 -3.20
CA LYS A 95 9.68 -5.86 -3.28
C LYS A 95 10.93 -6.18 -2.50
N ASN A 96 11.01 -7.42 -2.07
CA ASN A 96 12.25 -8.04 -1.59
C ASN A 96 12.47 -9.34 -2.39
N SER A 97 13.37 -10.20 -1.90
CA SER A 97 13.73 -11.45 -2.57
C SER A 97 12.59 -12.46 -2.72
N SER A 98 11.48 -12.32 -1.99
CA SER A 98 10.40 -13.33 -1.92
C SER A 98 8.98 -12.77 -2.04
N HIS A 99 8.76 -11.54 -1.58
CA HIS A 99 7.44 -10.91 -1.48
C HIS A 99 7.39 -9.57 -2.21
N ILE A 100 6.21 -9.27 -2.74
CA ILE A 100 5.79 -7.92 -3.12
C ILE A 100 4.88 -7.42 -2.02
N MET A 101 5.16 -6.22 -1.54
CA MET A 101 4.44 -5.55 -0.46
C MET A 101 3.64 -4.39 -1.05
N PHE A 102 2.34 -4.42 -0.79
CA PHE A 102 1.39 -3.36 -1.15
C PHE A 102 1.05 -2.60 0.11
N CYS A 103 1.49 -1.35 0.19
CA CYS A 103 1.55 -0.63 1.45
C CYS A 103 0.75 0.67 1.41
N THR A 104 0.15 0.98 2.54
CA THR A 104 -0.50 2.25 2.81
C THR A 104 0.23 3.00 3.91
N LEU A 105 0.23 4.33 3.85
CA LEU A 105 0.91 5.19 4.82
C LEU A 105 0.11 5.31 6.11
N ILE A 106 0.77 5.21 7.27
CA ILE A 106 0.17 5.50 8.59
C ILE A 106 0.51 6.93 9.02
N ASP A 107 -0.31 7.51 9.90
CA ASP A 107 -0.08 8.85 10.44
C ASP A 107 1.31 8.97 11.09
N ASN A 108 2.11 9.90 10.59
CA ASN A 108 3.40 10.27 11.15
C ASN A 108 3.26 11.57 11.95
N LYS A 109 3.37 11.46 13.28
CA LYS A 109 3.25 12.61 14.18
C LYS A 109 4.48 13.53 14.17
N ASN A 110 5.62 13.03 13.69
CA ASN A 110 6.89 13.73 13.73
C ASN A 110 7.28 14.36 12.39
N ILE A 111 6.43 14.25 11.36
CA ILE A 111 6.74 14.84 10.06
C ILE A 111 6.64 16.36 10.12
N GLN A 112 7.63 17.03 9.53
CA GLN A 112 7.59 18.48 9.39
C GLN A 112 6.69 18.83 8.22
N VAL A 113 5.63 19.59 8.48
CA VAL A 113 4.71 20.04 7.44
C VAL A 113 5.17 21.42 6.97
N PRO A 114 5.54 21.61 5.68
CA PRO A 114 5.90 22.92 5.16
C PRO A 114 4.75 23.92 5.31
N ASN A 115 5.04 25.20 5.53
CA ASN A 115 4.03 26.25 5.69
C ASN A 115 3.06 26.37 4.49
N SER A 116 3.49 25.97 3.30
CA SER A 116 2.70 25.96 2.07
C SER A 116 1.70 24.78 1.99
N ILE A 117 1.84 23.79 2.86
CA ILE A 117 0.97 22.61 2.94
C ILE A 117 -0.03 22.77 4.07
N LYS A 118 -1.31 22.57 3.75
CA LYS A 118 -2.40 22.51 4.71
C LYS A 118 -2.75 21.06 4.99
N VAL A 119 -2.69 20.66 6.25
CA VAL A 119 -3.12 19.35 6.74
C VAL A 119 -4.29 19.53 7.70
N THR A 120 -5.44 18.97 7.37
CA THR A 120 -6.61 18.90 8.26
C THR A 120 -6.73 17.49 8.81
N LYS A 121 -6.65 17.36 10.13
CA LYS A 121 -6.77 16.07 10.82
C LYS A 121 -8.22 15.80 11.22
N LYS A 122 -8.73 14.64 10.88
CA LYS A 122 -10.04 14.14 11.31
C LYS A 122 -9.84 12.83 12.06
N LYS A 123 -10.42 12.74 13.25
CA LYS A 123 -10.45 11.48 14.01
C LYS A 123 -11.54 10.59 13.43
N GLU A 124 -11.15 9.42 12.95
CA GLU A 124 -12.02 8.38 12.41
C GLU A 124 -11.98 7.15 13.32
N MET A 125 -12.92 6.23 13.13
CA MET A 125 -13.00 5.02 13.96
C MET A 125 -11.73 4.15 13.90
N MET A 126 -11.05 4.18 12.75
CA MET A 126 -9.85 3.37 12.45
C MET A 126 -8.53 4.14 12.65
N GLY A 127 -8.57 5.40 13.10
CA GLY A 127 -7.36 6.20 13.31
C GLY A 127 -7.52 7.68 12.98
N ILE A 128 -6.43 8.31 12.57
CA ILE A 128 -6.42 9.71 12.11
C ILE A 128 -6.37 9.71 10.59
N GLU A 129 -7.31 10.43 9.99
CA GLU A 129 -7.30 10.78 8.58
C GLU A 129 -6.76 12.20 8.42
N ASN A 130 -5.74 12.37 7.57
CA ASN A 130 -5.10 13.63 7.24
C ASN A 130 -5.52 14.04 5.83
N SER A 131 -6.32 15.09 5.70
CA SER A 131 -6.60 15.73 4.40
C SER A 131 -5.49 16.72 4.09
N VAL A 132 -4.79 16.52 2.97
CA VAL A 132 -3.60 17.28 2.57
C VAL A 132 -3.89 18.09 1.31
N SER A 133 -3.46 19.36 1.30
CA SER A 133 -3.56 20.22 0.13
C SER A 133 -2.45 21.27 0.10
N GLY A 134 -2.06 21.71 -1.08
CA GLY A 134 -1.05 22.75 -1.26
C GLY A 134 -0.61 22.87 -2.71
N PRO A 135 0.37 23.74 -3.01
CA PRO A 135 0.94 23.89 -4.34
C PRO A 135 1.59 22.58 -4.84
N SER A 136 1.49 22.29 -6.14
CA SER A 136 1.89 21.00 -6.73
C SER A 136 3.33 20.58 -6.40
N GLU A 137 4.31 21.48 -6.53
CA GLU A 137 5.73 21.15 -6.29
C GLU A 137 6.01 20.85 -4.81
N GLU A 138 5.41 21.60 -3.89
CA GLU A 138 5.55 21.36 -2.46
C GLU A 138 4.77 20.11 -2.02
N LEU A 139 3.63 19.84 -2.67
CA LEU A 139 2.85 18.64 -2.43
C LEU A 139 3.62 17.38 -2.85
N LYS A 140 4.34 17.45 -3.96
CA LYS A 140 5.26 16.39 -4.42
C LYS A 140 6.35 16.10 -3.40
N LYS A 141 7.06 17.15 -2.95
CA LYS A 141 8.12 17.01 -1.94
C LYS A 141 7.59 16.41 -0.64
N PHE A 142 6.48 16.93 -0.15
CA PHE A 142 5.85 16.45 1.07
C PHE A 142 5.37 15.00 0.94
N ALA A 143 4.80 14.61 -0.20
CA ALA A 143 4.41 13.22 -0.46
C ALA A 143 5.62 12.27 -0.51
N LEU A 144 6.75 12.70 -1.09
CA LEU A 144 7.99 11.91 -1.06
C LEU A 144 8.53 11.75 0.36
N GLU A 145 8.56 12.82 1.14
CA GLU A 145 8.98 12.77 2.54
C GLU A 145 8.08 11.85 3.36
N LEU A 146 6.75 11.90 3.15
CA LEU A 146 5.80 10.97 3.75
C LEU A 146 6.11 9.53 3.38
N VAL A 147 6.33 9.26 2.09
CA VAL A 147 6.67 7.92 1.58
C VAL A 147 7.97 7.42 2.17
N GLU A 148 8.95 8.28 2.41
CA GLU A 148 10.25 7.89 2.98
C GLU A 148 10.17 7.66 4.49
N THR A 149 9.56 8.58 5.22
CA THR A 149 9.67 8.66 6.69
C THR A 149 8.50 8.05 7.45
N SER A 150 7.33 7.93 6.83
CA SER A 150 6.14 7.44 7.52
C SER A 150 6.18 5.91 7.64
N GLY A 151 5.67 5.42 8.76
CA GLY A 151 5.37 4.00 8.91
C GLY A 151 4.35 3.54 7.85
N LYS A 152 4.35 2.24 7.57
CA LYS A 152 3.55 1.65 6.52
C LYS A 152 2.88 0.39 7.03
N VAL A 153 1.61 0.20 6.69
CA VAL A 153 0.93 -1.09 6.85
C VAL A 153 0.89 -1.74 5.48
N CYS A 154 1.44 -2.96 5.39
CA CYS A 154 1.69 -3.64 4.14
C CYS A 154 0.96 -4.99 4.09
N PHE A 155 0.38 -5.27 2.94
CA PHE A 155 -0.04 -6.60 2.56
C PHE A 155 1.05 -7.24 1.68
N GLY A 156 1.59 -8.39 2.10
CA GLY A 156 2.65 -9.10 1.39
C GLY A 156 2.10 -10.24 0.54
N VAL A 157 2.48 -10.28 -0.74
CA VAL A 157 2.15 -11.37 -1.67
C VAL A 157 3.43 -12.09 -2.08
N PRO A 158 3.53 -13.41 -1.87
CA PRO A 158 4.67 -14.17 -2.35
C PRO A 158 4.66 -14.23 -3.88
N PHE A 159 5.77 -13.86 -4.53
CA PHE A 159 5.89 -13.87 -5.99
C PHE A 159 6.95 -14.85 -6.50
N LYS A 160 7.95 -15.16 -5.67
CA LYS A 160 8.93 -16.24 -5.88
C LYS A 160 8.63 -17.39 -4.92
N SER A 161 8.76 -18.62 -5.42
CA SER A 161 8.70 -19.81 -4.57
C SER A 161 9.95 -19.81 -3.67
N SER A 162 9.81 -19.36 -2.44
CA SER A 162 10.65 -19.91 -1.38
C SER A 162 10.15 -21.33 -1.19
N LYS A 163 10.88 -22.32 -1.70
CA LYS A 163 10.80 -23.67 -1.10
C LYS A 163 11.22 -23.45 0.35
N MET A 164 10.27 -23.12 1.23
CA MET A 164 10.49 -23.34 2.65
C MET A 164 10.74 -24.83 2.71
N GLU A 165 12.00 -25.19 2.95
CA GLU A 165 12.37 -26.55 3.26
C GLU A 165 11.43 -26.93 4.40
N LYS A 166 10.49 -27.84 4.11
CA LYS A 166 9.65 -28.39 5.15
C LYS A 166 10.63 -29.16 6.02
N THR A 167 11.19 -28.53 7.03
CA THR A 167 11.84 -29.24 8.13
C THR A 167 10.73 -30.01 8.82
N THR A 168 10.37 -31.16 8.25
CA THR A 168 9.63 -32.22 8.90
C THR A 168 10.55 -32.93 9.90
N GLU A 169 11.30 -32.16 10.68
CA GLU A 169 11.82 -32.66 11.94
C GLU A 169 10.65 -32.61 12.91
N THR A 170 10.02 -33.77 13.01
CA THR A 170 8.99 -34.09 13.98
C THR A 170 9.55 -33.83 15.37
N TRP A 171 9.14 -32.72 15.99
CA TRP A 171 9.46 -32.30 17.37
C TRP A 171 9.14 -33.37 18.43
N TRP A 172 8.44 -34.45 18.07
CA TRP A 172 8.12 -35.60 18.91
C TRP A 172 9.32 -36.53 19.22
N LYS A 173 10.49 -36.35 18.58
CA LYS A 173 11.68 -37.19 18.83
C LYS A 173 12.51 -36.80 20.07
N PHE A 174 12.19 -35.70 20.76
CA PHE A 174 12.90 -35.27 21.97
C PHE A 174 12.38 -35.87 23.28
N TRP A 175 11.39 -36.76 23.23
CA TRP A 175 10.82 -37.45 24.41
C TRP A 175 10.96 -38.98 24.31
N LYS A 176 12.20 -39.47 24.20
CA LYS A 176 12.53 -40.88 24.43
C LYS A 176 13.62 -41.01 25.49
#